data_AF-A0A1B6E124-F1
#
_entry.id   AF-A0A1B6E124-F1
#
_cell.length_a   1.000
_cell.length_b   1.000
_cell.length_c   1.000
_cell.angle_alpha   90.00
_cell.angle_beta   90.00
_cell.angle_gamma   90.00
#
_symmetry.space_group_name_H-M   'P 1'
#
loop_
_entity.id
_entity.type
_entity.pdbx_description
1 polymer ?
#
loop_
_entity_poly.entity_id
_entity_poly.type
_entity_poly.pdbx_seq_one_letter_code
_entity_poly.pdbx_strand_id
1 'polypeptide(L)'
;VMSQNEAIQYARAHFNQFVQRHEKEIQNLMGMFLYLPHGIATSPYAHLLEPKLWSEIYDIFTKEACFQLGLSVESPLSISINAGCTALPALLNIKQVMQQRQVTGIWNGKDELPIEIDLGPEHRYHSVFACPILRQQSTDQNPPMRLICGHVISRDALNKLGSSSKFKCPYCPVEQNPSDARLIYF
;
A
#
# COMPACT_ATOMS: atom_id res chain seq x y z
N VAL A 1 -12.00 39.35 -17.74
CA VAL A 1 -11.81 40.28 -16.59
C VAL A 1 -12.65 39.87 -15.38
N MET A 2 -13.97 39.61 -15.51
CA MET A 2 -14.78 39.07 -14.39
C MET A 2 -14.23 37.75 -13.83
N SER A 3 -13.89 36.80 -14.70
CA SER A 3 -13.32 35.50 -14.32
C SER A 3 -11.96 35.56 -13.60
N GLN A 4 -11.17 36.62 -13.81
CA GLN A 4 -9.87 36.77 -13.16
C GLN A 4 -10.02 37.22 -11.70
N ASN A 5 -10.90 38.20 -11.46
CA ASN A 5 -11.17 38.67 -10.09
C ASN A 5 -11.79 37.56 -9.24
N GLU A 6 -12.68 36.75 -9.80
CA GLU A 6 -13.27 35.58 -9.14
C GLU A 6 -12.20 34.55 -8.75
N ALA A 7 -11.28 34.22 -9.66
CA ALA A 7 -10.19 33.29 -9.36
C ALA A 7 -9.24 33.81 -8.27
N ILE A 8 -8.93 35.11 -8.27
CA ILE A 8 -8.13 35.74 -7.20
C ILE A 8 -8.85 35.70 -5.86
N GLN A 9 -10.16 35.99 -5.84
CA GLN A 9 -10.96 35.90 -4.62
C GLN A 9 -11.01 34.48 -4.07
N TYR A 10 -11.20 33.48 -4.94
CA TYR A 10 -11.16 32.07 -4.57
C TYR A 10 -9.80 31.68 -3.95
N ALA A 11 -8.69 32.04 -4.60
CA ALA A 11 -7.36 31.77 -4.07
C ALA A 11 -7.15 32.39 -2.69
N ARG A 12 -7.55 33.66 -2.50
CA ARG A 12 -7.46 34.35 -1.19
C ARG A 12 -8.30 33.70 -0.11
N ALA A 13 -9.45 33.13 -0.45
CA ALA A 13 -10.34 32.48 0.50
C ALA A 13 -9.86 31.07 0.88
N HIS A 14 -9.33 30.30 -0.08
CA HIS A 14 -9.13 28.85 0.09
C HIS A 14 -7.66 28.41 0.16
N PHE A 15 -6.70 29.18 -0.38
CA PHE A 15 -5.31 28.70 -0.51
C PHE A 15 -4.45 28.95 0.73
N ASN A 16 -4.84 29.85 1.62
CA ASN A 16 -4.02 30.22 2.81
C ASN A 16 -3.63 29.00 3.67
N GLN A 17 -4.53 28.03 3.82
CA GLN A 17 -4.29 26.81 4.59
C GLN A 17 -3.25 25.86 3.96
N PHE A 18 -2.98 26.01 2.66
CA PHE A 18 -2.07 25.14 1.91
C PHE A 18 -0.69 25.76 1.69
N VAL A 19 -0.50 27.04 2.02
CA VAL A 19 0.73 27.79 1.74
C VAL A 19 1.97 27.11 2.32
N GLN A 20 1.92 26.60 3.56
CA GLN A 20 3.08 25.96 4.19
C GLN A 20 3.61 24.74 3.40
N ARG A 21 2.73 24.04 2.68
CA ARG A 21 3.08 22.81 1.96
C ARG A 21 3.21 23.02 0.45
N HIS A 22 2.47 23.97 -0.12
CA HIS A 22 2.30 24.15 -1.57
C HIS A 22 2.56 25.59 -2.05
N GLU A 23 3.46 26.30 -1.36
CA GLU A 23 3.76 27.72 -1.67
C GLU A 23 4.15 27.93 -3.14
N LYS A 24 5.03 27.07 -3.68
CA LYS A 24 5.56 27.21 -5.05
C LYS A 24 4.47 27.03 -6.11
N GLU A 25 3.61 26.04 -5.90
CA GLU A 25 2.48 25.75 -6.78
C GLU A 25 1.49 26.92 -6.76
N ILE A 26 1.19 27.46 -5.58
CA ILE A 26 0.34 28.65 -5.44
C ILE A 26 0.98 29.87 -6.14
N GLN A 27 2.28 30.09 -5.98
CA GLN A 27 3.00 31.16 -6.67
C GLN A 27 2.93 31.01 -8.20
N ASN A 28 3.10 29.79 -8.72
CA ASN A 28 2.97 29.51 -10.15
C ASN A 28 1.56 29.81 -10.66
N LEU A 29 0.52 29.37 -9.93
CA LEU A 29 -0.88 29.67 -10.26
C LEU A 29 -1.15 31.18 -10.27
N MET A 30 -0.58 31.92 -9.32
CA MET A 30 -0.68 33.39 -9.30
C MET A 30 0.09 34.03 -10.47
N GLY A 31 1.24 33.48 -10.86
CA GLY A 31 2.04 33.93 -12.00
C GLY A 31 1.34 33.74 -13.35
N MET A 32 0.48 32.72 -13.49
CA MET A 32 -0.30 32.47 -14.71
C MET A 32 -1.21 33.63 -15.09
N PHE A 33 -1.67 34.43 -14.13
CA PHE A 33 -2.53 35.58 -14.40
C PHE A 33 -1.89 36.62 -15.32
N LEU A 34 -0.54 36.72 -15.34
CA LEU A 34 0.18 37.61 -16.25
C LEU A 34 0.01 37.24 -17.73
N TYR A 35 -0.27 35.98 -18.01
CA TYR A 35 -0.37 35.44 -19.37
C TYR A 35 -1.80 35.31 -19.87
N LEU A 36 -2.82 35.57 -19.03
CA LEU A 36 -4.23 35.53 -19.43
C LEU A 36 -4.54 36.32 -20.72
N PRO A 37 -4.03 37.56 -20.93
CA PRO A 37 -4.34 38.32 -22.13
C PRO A 37 -3.83 37.70 -23.43
N HIS A 38 -2.72 36.93 -23.36
CA HIS A 38 -2.04 36.33 -24.51
C HIS A 38 -2.35 34.83 -24.65
N GLY A 39 -3.14 34.27 -23.72
CA GLY A 39 -3.43 32.85 -23.59
C GLY A 39 -2.43 32.13 -22.70
N ILE A 40 -2.92 31.29 -21.79
CA ILE A 40 -2.07 30.49 -20.89
C ILE A 40 -1.38 29.36 -21.66
N ALA A 41 -2.00 28.83 -22.71
CA ALA A 41 -1.45 27.75 -23.53
C ALA A 41 -0.14 28.11 -24.24
N THR A 42 0.16 29.40 -24.41
CA THR A 42 1.41 29.91 -25.00
C THR A 42 2.43 30.34 -23.95
N SER A 43 2.11 30.16 -22.66
CA SER A 43 2.95 30.57 -21.54
C SER A 43 3.87 29.43 -21.07
N PRO A 44 4.88 29.74 -20.21
CA PRO A 44 5.67 28.71 -19.53
C PRO A 44 4.85 27.72 -18.70
N TYR A 45 3.60 28.06 -18.37
CA TYR A 45 2.68 27.26 -17.56
C TYR A 45 1.76 26.34 -18.37
N ALA A 46 1.94 26.25 -19.70
CA ALA A 46 1.07 25.44 -20.56
C ALA A 46 0.95 23.97 -20.10
N HIS A 47 2.01 23.43 -19.50
CA HIS A 47 2.04 22.07 -18.94
C HIS A 47 0.98 21.83 -17.85
N LEU A 48 0.55 22.87 -17.13
CA LEU A 48 -0.51 22.80 -16.10
C LEU A 48 -1.92 22.66 -16.70
N LEU A 49 -2.06 22.80 -18.02
CA LEU A 49 -3.33 22.66 -18.74
C LEU A 49 -3.39 21.36 -19.56
N GLU A 50 -2.41 20.47 -19.43
CA GLU A 50 -2.39 19.23 -20.18
C GLU A 50 -3.60 18.34 -19.83
N PRO A 51 -4.36 17.83 -20.82
CA PRO A 51 -5.54 17.01 -20.56
C PRO A 51 -5.28 15.78 -19.69
N LYS A 52 -4.05 15.24 -19.71
CA LYS A 52 -3.65 14.10 -18.87
C LYS A 52 -3.82 14.37 -17.37
N LEU A 53 -3.65 15.62 -16.93
CA LEU A 53 -3.79 15.98 -15.52
C LEU A 53 -5.22 15.76 -15.02
N TRP A 54 -6.23 15.91 -15.87
CA TRP A 54 -7.61 15.60 -15.52
C TRP A 54 -7.82 14.11 -15.29
N SER A 55 -7.20 13.26 -16.12
CA SER A 55 -7.23 11.81 -15.91
C SER A 55 -6.52 11.41 -14.62
N GLU A 56 -5.36 11.99 -14.33
CA GLU A 56 -4.63 11.75 -13.08
C GLU A 56 -5.46 12.17 -11.85
N ILE A 57 -6.12 13.34 -11.92
CA ILE A 57 -7.03 13.81 -10.87
C ILE A 57 -8.20 12.84 -10.69
N TYR A 58 -8.82 12.39 -11.78
CA TYR A 58 -9.91 11.41 -11.74
C TYR A 58 -9.49 10.11 -11.04
N ASP A 59 -8.29 9.61 -11.34
CA ASP A 59 -7.75 8.40 -10.71
C ASP A 59 -7.51 8.61 -9.20
N ILE A 60 -6.98 9.77 -8.80
CA ILE A 60 -6.77 10.10 -7.39
C ILE A 60 -8.11 10.17 -6.64
N PHE A 61 -9.11 10.88 -7.19
CA PHE A 61 -10.42 10.97 -6.58
C PHE A 61 -11.12 9.61 -6.49
N THR A 62 -11.01 8.79 -7.53
CA THR A 62 -11.57 7.43 -7.52
C THR A 62 -10.94 6.59 -6.43
N LYS A 63 -9.61 6.62 -6.30
CA LYS A 63 -8.87 5.89 -5.24
C LYS A 63 -9.30 6.33 -3.85
N GLU A 64 -9.36 7.63 -3.61
CA GLU A 64 -9.72 8.17 -2.30
C GLU A 64 -11.20 7.90 -1.95
N ALA A 65 -12.10 8.02 -2.92
CA ALA A 65 -13.51 7.70 -2.72
C ALA A 65 -13.72 6.22 -2.41
N CYS A 66 -13.06 5.33 -3.15
CA CYS A 66 -13.06 3.89 -2.87
C CYS A 66 -12.52 3.61 -1.46
N PHE A 67 -11.40 4.22 -1.07
CA PHE A 67 -10.82 4.07 0.27
C PHE A 67 -11.80 4.51 1.37
N GLN A 68 -12.41 5.69 1.23
CA GLN A 68 -13.38 6.20 2.21
C GLN A 68 -14.64 5.34 2.32
N LEU A 69 -15.06 4.72 1.21
CA LEU A 69 -16.21 3.81 1.18
C LEU A 69 -15.85 2.37 1.58
N GLY A 70 -14.57 2.05 1.82
CA GLY A 70 -14.11 0.69 2.06
C GLY A 70 -14.30 -0.23 0.85
N LEU A 71 -14.31 0.34 -0.35
CA LEU A 71 -14.41 -0.38 -1.63
C LEU A 71 -13.03 -0.56 -2.25
N SER A 72 -12.86 -1.68 -2.97
CA SER A 72 -11.70 -1.86 -3.83
C SER A 72 -11.83 -0.97 -5.07
N VAL A 73 -10.72 -0.34 -5.46
CA VAL A 73 -10.61 0.42 -6.72
C VAL A 73 -10.67 -0.51 -7.91
N GLU A 74 -10.00 -1.65 -7.79
CA GLU A 74 -9.96 -2.68 -8.80
C GLU A 74 -11.06 -3.70 -8.56
N SER A 75 -11.62 -4.24 -9.64
CA SER A 75 -12.65 -5.27 -9.56
C SER A 75 -12.06 -6.56 -8.96
N PRO A 76 -12.57 -7.06 -7.82
CA PRO A 76 -12.09 -8.30 -7.22
C PRO A 76 -12.22 -9.50 -8.17
N LEU A 77 -13.26 -9.52 -9.01
CA LEU A 77 -13.45 -10.55 -10.02
C LEU A 77 -12.33 -10.49 -11.08
N SER A 78 -12.01 -9.29 -11.58
CA SER A 78 -10.96 -9.13 -12.59
C SER A 78 -9.59 -9.54 -12.02
N ILE A 79 -9.26 -9.09 -10.81
CA ILE A 79 -8.03 -9.48 -10.13
C ILE A 79 -7.97 -11.00 -9.98
N SER A 80 -9.05 -11.62 -9.51
CA SER A 80 -9.11 -13.07 -9.27
C SER A 80 -8.94 -13.87 -10.56
N ILE A 81 -9.59 -13.46 -11.65
CA ILE A 81 -9.45 -14.11 -12.96
C ILE A 81 -8.02 -13.96 -13.49
N ASN A 82 -7.46 -12.75 -13.45
CA ASN A 82 -6.11 -12.49 -13.95
C ASN A 82 -5.06 -13.26 -13.14
N ALA A 83 -5.14 -13.24 -11.82
CA ALA A 83 -4.29 -14.03 -10.94
C ALA A 83 -4.42 -15.53 -11.23
N GLY A 84 -5.64 -16.02 -11.45
CA GLY A 84 -5.90 -17.40 -11.86
C GLY A 84 -5.29 -17.76 -13.21
N CYS A 85 -5.40 -16.88 -14.20
CA CYS A 85 -4.78 -17.06 -15.52
C CYS A 85 -3.24 -17.14 -15.42
N THR A 86 -2.62 -16.31 -14.59
CA THR A 86 -1.17 -16.37 -14.31
C THR A 86 -0.79 -17.65 -13.58
N ALA A 87 -1.59 -18.09 -12.60
CA ALA A 87 -1.32 -19.25 -11.78
C ALA A 87 -1.51 -20.59 -12.50
N LEU A 88 -2.52 -20.68 -13.37
CA LEU A 88 -3.01 -21.94 -13.93
C LEU A 88 -1.93 -22.75 -14.67
N PRO A 89 -1.09 -22.18 -15.56
CA PRO A 89 -0.05 -22.94 -16.24
C PRO A 89 0.93 -23.61 -15.28
N ALA A 90 1.36 -22.89 -14.24
CA ALA A 90 2.29 -23.40 -13.24
C ALA A 90 1.65 -24.53 -12.41
N LEU A 91 0.37 -24.36 -12.03
CA LEU A 91 -0.39 -25.36 -11.28
C LEU A 91 -0.67 -26.64 -12.09
N LEU A 92 -0.91 -26.53 -13.40
CA LEU A 92 -1.07 -27.69 -14.28
C LEU A 92 0.24 -28.49 -14.40
N ASN A 93 1.36 -27.79 -14.57
CA ASN A 93 2.69 -28.41 -14.66
C ASN A 93 3.04 -29.17 -13.38
N ILE A 94 2.87 -28.55 -12.21
CA ILE A 94 3.21 -29.23 -10.94
C ILE A 94 2.28 -30.40 -10.66
N LYS A 95 0.99 -30.30 -11.00
CA LYS A 95 0.04 -31.42 -10.90
C LYS A 95 0.51 -32.64 -11.69
N GLN A 96 0.97 -32.43 -12.94
CA GLN A 96 1.48 -33.52 -13.77
C GLN A 96 2.75 -34.15 -13.16
N VAL A 97 3.68 -33.34 -12.66
CA VAL A 97 4.90 -33.82 -11.99
C VAL A 97 4.56 -34.62 -10.72
N MET A 98 3.62 -34.15 -9.92
CA MET A 98 3.20 -34.84 -8.69
C MET A 98 2.55 -36.20 -8.98
N GLN A 99 1.75 -36.29 -10.05
CA GLN A 99 1.15 -37.55 -10.50
C GLN A 99 2.22 -38.52 -11.01
N GLN A 100 3.16 -38.05 -11.85
CA GLN A 100 4.24 -38.87 -12.37
C GLN A 100 5.14 -39.43 -11.26
N ARG A 101 5.45 -38.60 -10.25
CA ARG A 101 6.29 -38.98 -9.12
C ARG A 101 5.55 -39.72 -7.99
N GLN A 102 4.24 -39.94 -8.13
CA GLN A 102 3.40 -40.60 -7.11
C GLN A 102 3.46 -39.90 -5.72
N VAL A 103 3.58 -38.57 -5.71
CA VAL A 103 3.68 -37.75 -4.49
C VAL A 103 2.40 -36.95 -4.21
N THR A 104 1.28 -37.34 -4.80
CA THR A 104 -0.02 -36.65 -4.66
C THR A 104 -0.50 -36.56 -3.21
N GLY A 105 -0.10 -37.48 -2.32
CA GLY A 105 -0.44 -37.46 -0.90
C GLY A 105 0.41 -36.55 -0.02
N ILE A 106 1.50 -35.96 -0.54
CA ILE A 106 2.40 -35.09 0.25
C ILE A 106 1.78 -33.72 0.52
N TRP A 107 0.91 -33.25 -0.40
CA TRP A 107 0.25 -31.96 -0.28
C TRP A 107 -1.22 -32.17 0.05
N ASN A 108 -1.68 -31.59 1.17
CA ASN A 108 -3.06 -31.71 1.64
C ASN A 108 -3.94 -30.50 1.27
N GLY A 109 -3.36 -29.48 0.65
CA GLY A 109 -4.02 -28.34 0.01
C GLY A 109 -5.01 -27.55 0.85
N LYS A 110 -4.89 -27.61 2.18
CA LYS A 110 -5.86 -26.94 3.05
C LYS A 110 -5.67 -25.42 3.09
N ASP A 111 -4.43 -24.94 3.10
CA ASP A 111 -4.15 -23.51 3.32
C ASP A 111 -3.06 -22.93 2.41
N GLU A 112 -2.41 -23.74 1.56
CA GLU A 112 -1.26 -23.29 0.77
C GLU A 112 -1.23 -23.96 -0.62
N LEU A 113 -0.67 -23.25 -1.60
CA LEU A 113 -0.39 -23.78 -2.93
C LEU A 113 0.86 -24.69 -2.89
N PRO A 114 0.97 -25.69 -3.79
CA PRO A 114 2.14 -26.58 -3.84
C PRO A 114 3.42 -25.88 -4.33
N ILE A 115 3.27 -24.68 -4.91
CA ILE A 115 4.34 -23.82 -5.41
C ILE A 115 3.98 -22.36 -5.13
N GLU A 116 5.00 -21.52 -4.96
CA GLU A 116 4.82 -20.08 -4.96
C GLU A 116 4.50 -19.56 -6.37
N ILE A 117 3.57 -18.62 -6.46
CA ILE A 117 3.16 -17.98 -7.71
C ILE A 117 3.36 -16.48 -7.53
N ASP A 118 4.33 -15.93 -8.26
CA ASP A 118 4.57 -14.48 -8.23
C ASP A 118 3.53 -13.79 -9.11
N LEU A 119 2.66 -13.01 -8.46
CA LEU A 119 1.65 -12.18 -9.11
C LEU A 119 2.13 -10.73 -9.29
N GLY A 120 3.34 -10.38 -8.83
CA GLY A 120 3.84 -9.01 -8.85
C GLY A 120 3.51 -8.22 -7.57
N PRO A 121 4.22 -7.10 -7.32
CA PRO A 121 4.08 -6.31 -6.10
C PRO A 121 2.69 -5.72 -5.86
N GLU A 122 1.98 -5.36 -6.93
CA GLU A 122 0.64 -4.74 -6.90
C GLU A 122 -0.46 -5.68 -6.37
N HIS A 123 -0.22 -7.00 -6.39
CA HIS A 123 -1.15 -8.01 -5.90
C HIS A 123 -0.85 -8.47 -4.45
N ARG A 124 -0.01 -7.73 -3.71
CA ARG A 124 0.35 -8.04 -2.32
C ARG A 124 -0.59 -7.34 -1.35
N TYR A 125 -1.77 -7.91 -1.16
CA TYR A 125 -2.84 -7.35 -0.32
C TYR A 125 -2.66 -7.60 1.18
N HIS A 126 -1.74 -8.48 1.56
CA HIS A 126 -1.53 -8.89 2.95
C HIS A 126 -0.06 -8.72 3.34
N SER A 127 0.14 -8.33 4.59
CA SER A 127 1.47 -8.20 5.17
C SER A 127 2.12 -9.58 5.31
N VAL A 128 3.19 -9.80 4.54
CA VAL A 128 3.98 -11.04 4.62
C VAL A 128 5.14 -10.82 5.58
N PHE A 129 5.13 -11.55 6.70
CA PHE A 129 6.22 -11.55 7.66
C PHE A 129 6.47 -12.97 8.15
N ALA A 130 7.72 -13.42 8.10
CA ALA A 130 8.14 -14.67 8.72
C ALA A 130 8.75 -14.37 10.08
N CYS A 131 8.16 -14.91 11.15
CA CYS A 131 8.69 -14.76 12.48
C CYS A 131 10.05 -15.46 12.58
N PRO A 132 11.13 -14.73 12.87
CA PRO A 132 12.46 -15.34 12.92
C PRO A 132 12.69 -16.19 14.19
N ILE A 133 11.85 -16.04 15.21
CA ILE A 133 11.92 -16.81 16.46
C ILE A 133 11.18 -18.14 16.32
N LEU A 134 9.94 -18.09 15.84
CA LEU A 134 9.11 -19.28 15.65
C LEU A 134 9.32 -19.95 14.29
N ARG A 135 10.05 -19.30 13.38
CA ARG A 135 10.33 -19.76 12.01
C ARG A 135 9.06 -20.11 11.24
N GLN A 136 8.01 -19.31 11.45
CA GLN A 136 6.69 -19.48 10.85
C GLN A 136 6.20 -18.16 10.29
N GLN A 137 5.44 -18.21 9.19
CA GLN A 137 4.77 -17.04 8.65
C GLN A 137 3.70 -16.53 9.62
N SER A 138 3.61 -15.21 9.73
CA SER A 138 2.56 -14.54 10.51
C SER A 138 1.21 -14.67 9.84
N THR A 139 0.18 -14.72 10.67
CA THR A 139 -1.23 -14.79 10.28
C THR A 139 -2.02 -13.68 10.96
N ASP A 140 -3.30 -13.51 10.64
CA ASP A 140 -4.16 -12.54 11.33
C ASP A 140 -4.27 -12.83 12.84
N GLN A 141 -4.25 -14.11 13.21
CA GLN A 141 -4.24 -14.53 14.62
C GLN A 141 -2.86 -14.34 15.25
N ASN A 142 -1.77 -14.49 14.49
CA ASN A 142 -0.39 -14.33 14.93
C ASN A 142 0.42 -13.30 14.10
N PRO A 143 0.07 -12.01 14.19
CA PRO A 143 0.62 -10.97 13.34
C PRO A 143 2.00 -10.52 13.81
N PRO A 144 2.72 -9.77 12.97
CA PRO A 144 3.97 -9.10 13.37
C PRO A 144 3.72 -8.04 14.44
N MET A 145 4.54 -8.09 15.48
CA MET A 145 4.57 -7.16 16.60
C MET A 145 5.92 -6.45 16.61
N ARG A 146 5.89 -5.13 16.46
CA ARG A 146 7.07 -4.26 16.60
C ARG A 146 7.36 -3.97 18.07
N LEU A 147 8.58 -4.26 18.47
CA LEU A 147 9.15 -3.99 19.78
C LEU A 147 9.53 -2.51 19.94
N ILE A 148 9.74 -2.04 21.17
CA ILE A 148 10.14 -0.64 21.43
C ILE A 148 11.48 -0.29 20.76
N CYS A 149 12.36 -1.28 20.61
CA CYS A 149 13.65 -1.16 19.92
C CYS A 149 13.55 -1.16 18.39
N GLY A 150 12.36 -1.37 17.82
CA GLY A 150 12.12 -1.41 16.38
C GLY A 150 12.16 -2.81 15.75
N HIS A 151 12.76 -3.82 16.40
CA HIS A 151 12.71 -5.19 15.90
C HIS A 151 11.30 -5.76 15.89
N VAL A 152 11.04 -6.72 15.01
CA VAL A 152 9.72 -7.32 14.80
C VAL A 152 9.77 -8.81 15.11
N ILE A 153 8.82 -9.29 15.91
CA ILE A 153 8.59 -10.72 16.20
C ILE A 153 7.09 -11.00 16.12
N SER A 154 6.64 -12.25 16.04
CA SER A 154 5.19 -12.51 16.02
C SER A 154 4.56 -12.38 17.41
N ARG A 155 3.24 -12.23 17.47
CA ARG A 155 2.47 -12.16 18.73
C ARG A 155 2.67 -13.39 19.61
N ASP A 156 2.72 -14.59 19.05
CA ASP A 156 2.98 -15.81 19.83
C ASP A 156 4.42 -15.84 20.37
N ALA A 157 5.39 -15.37 19.59
CA ALA A 157 6.78 -15.29 20.04
C ALA A 157 6.90 -14.29 21.20
N LEU A 158 6.22 -13.15 21.08
CA LEU A 158 6.13 -12.14 22.12
C LEU A 158 5.51 -12.70 23.40
N ASN A 159 4.40 -13.43 23.29
CA ASN A 159 3.73 -14.04 24.44
C ASN A 159 4.57 -15.11 25.13
N LYS A 160 5.32 -15.92 24.36
CA LYS A 160 6.24 -16.93 24.91
C LYS A 160 7.42 -16.29 25.64
N LEU A 161 8.02 -15.25 25.07
CA LEU A 161 9.13 -14.51 25.68
C LEU A 161 8.69 -13.64 26.86
N GLY A 162 7.47 -13.12 26.80
CA GLY A 162 6.84 -12.22 27.76
C GLY A 162 6.07 -12.91 28.89
N SER A 163 6.35 -14.19 29.14
CA SER A 163 5.75 -14.91 30.28
C SER A 163 6.15 -14.29 31.63
N SER A 164 7.30 -13.62 31.69
CA SER A 164 7.68 -12.67 32.73
C SER A 164 7.26 -11.25 32.35
N SER A 165 6.97 -10.40 33.35
CA SER A 165 6.55 -9.00 33.15
C SER A 165 7.47 -8.18 32.24
N LYS A 166 8.76 -8.57 32.14
CA LYS A 166 9.75 -8.01 31.23
C LYS A 166 10.48 -9.11 30.47
N PHE A 167 10.93 -8.80 29.26
CA PHE A 167 11.78 -9.66 28.45
C PHE A 167 12.80 -8.84 27.65
N LYS A 168 13.90 -9.47 27.25
CA LYS A 168 14.92 -8.87 26.36
C LYS A 168 14.63 -9.21 24.90
N CYS A 169 14.85 -8.25 24.02
CA CYS A 169 14.75 -8.49 22.58
C CYS A 169 15.74 -9.60 22.15
N PRO A 170 15.33 -10.57 21.30
CA PRO A 170 16.25 -11.59 20.79
C PRO A 170 17.39 -11.04 19.92
N TYR A 171 17.24 -9.83 19.39
CA TYR A 171 18.20 -9.20 18.47
C TYR A 171 19.09 -8.14 19.14
N CYS A 172 18.70 -7.63 20.31
CA CYS A 172 19.41 -6.55 20.96
C CYS A 172 19.21 -6.56 22.49
N PRO A 173 20.07 -5.90 23.27
CA PRO A 173 20.02 -5.99 24.73
C PRO A 173 18.86 -5.21 25.38
N VAL A 174 18.00 -4.56 24.59
CA VAL A 174 16.88 -3.73 25.09
C VAL A 174 15.83 -4.60 25.76
N GLU A 175 15.50 -4.25 27.00
CA GLU A 175 14.46 -4.86 27.82
C GLU A 175 13.14 -4.07 27.73
N GLN A 176 12.01 -4.75 27.69
CA GLN A 176 10.70 -4.13 27.50
C GLN A 176 9.56 -4.97 28.09
N ASN A 177 8.39 -4.36 28.28
CA ASN A 177 7.18 -5.11 28.61
C ASN A 177 6.48 -5.58 27.33
N PRO A 178 5.85 -6.77 27.33
CA PRO A 178 5.07 -7.24 26.18
C PRO A 178 3.93 -6.30 25.76
N SER A 179 3.35 -5.57 26.71
CA SER A 179 2.28 -4.57 26.50
C SER A 179 2.72 -3.37 25.65
N ASP A 180 4.02 -3.10 25.57
CA ASP A 180 4.57 -1.96 24.84
C ASP A 180 4.75 -2.25 23.35
N ALA A 181 4.66 -3.53 22.95
CA ALA A 181 4.69 -3.92 21.56
C ALA A 181 3.49 -3.36 20.79
N ARG A 182 3.70 -3.06 19.51
CA ARG A 182 2.66 -2.52 18.63
C ARG A 182 2.50 -3.41 17.42
N LEU A 183 1.24 -3.69 17.08
CA LEU A 183 0.90 -4.32 15.81
C LEU A 183 1.36 -3.42 14.66
N ILE A 184 1.95 -4.04 13.64
CA ILE A 184 2.32 -3.35 12.40
C ILE A 184 1.76 -4.12 11.20
N TYR A 185 1.63 -3.42 10.09
CA TYR A 185 1.28 -3.97 8.79
C TYR A 185 2.37 -3.56 7.80
N PHE A 186 2.78 -4.52 6.96
CA PHE A 186 3.68 -4.35 5.82
C PHE A 186 2.87 -4.24 4.54
#